data_AF-A0A3S9LJA4-F1
#
_entry.id   AF-A0A3S9LJA4-F1
#
_cell.length_a   1.000
_cell.length_b   1.000
_cell.length_c   1.000
_cell.angle_alpha   90.00
_cell.angle_beta   90.00
_cell.angle_gamma   90.00
#
_symmetry.space_group_name_H-M   'P 1'
#
loop_
_entity.id
_entity.type
_entity.pdbx_description
1 polymer ?
#
loop_
_entity_poly.entity_id
_entity_poly.type
_entity_poly.pdbx_seq_one_letter_code
_entity_poly.pdbx_strand_id
1 'polypeptide(L)' 'MKIVDGDKVECDRCESVFPIENVSLLEKETNRDYERALCDDCLGAVGVPKGYTLRRDITHLAG' A
#
# COMPACT_ATOMS: atom_id res chain seq x y z
N MET A 1 4.04 -4.75 4.23
CA MET A 1 3.91 -4.90 2.76
C MET A 1 4.64 -6.15 2.29
N LYS A 2 4.14 -6.83 1.25
CA LYS A 2 4.80 -7.99 0.62
C LYS A 2 4.96 -7.75 -0.89
N ILE A 3 6.20 -7.73 -1.35
CA ILE A 3 6.52 -7.67 -2.79
C ILE A 3 6.52 -9.09 -3.34
N VAL A 4 5.87 -9.26 -4.49
CA VAL A 4 5.70 -10.50 -5.23
C VAL A 4 6.28 -10.27 -6.63
N ASP A 5 6.96 -11.27 -7.20
CA ASP A 5 7.56 -11.20 -8.54
C ASP A 5 8.51 -10.01 -8.80
N GLY A 6 9.05 -9.38 -7.75
CA GLY A 6 10.00 -8.26 -7.85
C GLY A 6 9.36 -6.88 -8.00
N ASP A 7 8.21 -6.78 -8.68
CA ASP A 7 7.55 -5.52 -9.03
C ASP A 7 6.05 -5.45 -8.74
N LYS A 8 5.48 -6.48 -8.09
CA LYS A 8 4.06 -6.52 -7.72
C LYS A 8 3.87 -6.52 -6.22
N VAL A 9 2.71 -6.09 -5.78
CA VAL A 9 2.33 -6.04 -4.37
C VAL A 9 0.91 -6.58 -4.21
N GLU A 10 0.71 -7.37 -3.16
CA GLU A 10 -0.61 -7.86 -2.75
C GLU A 10 -1.35 -6.77 -1.97
N CYS A 11 -2.59 -6.45 -2.36
CA CYS A 11 -3.43 -5.51 -1.64
C CYS A 11 -3.92 -6.13 -0.32
N ASP A 12 -3.64 -5.48 0.81
CA ASP A 12 -3.97 -5.96 2.16
C ASP A 12 -5.48 -5.96 2.47
N ARG A 13 -6.34 -5.52 1.53
CA ARG A 13 -7.80 -5.50 1.67
C ARG A 13 -8.52 -6.51 0.79
N CYS A 14 -8.17 -6.58 -0.50
CA CYS A 14 -8.85 -7.45 -1.46
C CYS A 14 -8.01 -8.65 -1.91
N GLU A 15 -6.80 -8.81 -1.36
CA GLU A 15 -5.88 -9.95 -1.59
C GLU A 15 -5.48 -10.14 -3.07
N SER A 16 -5.83 -9.20 -3.93
CA SER A 16 -5.44 -9.18 -5.34
C SER A 16 -4.05 -8.58 -5.50
N VAL A 17 -3.31 -9.07 -6.50
CA VAL A 17 -1.93 -8.65 -6.79
C VAL A 17 -1.92 -7.60 -7.90
N PHE A 18 -1.25 -6.49 -7.66
CA PHE A 18 -1.14 -5.36 -8.59
C PHE A 18 0.32 -4.98 -8.83
N PRO A 19 0.66 -4.35 -9.97
CA PRO A 19 1.94 -3.67 -10.13
C PRO A 19 2.14 -2.65 -9.00
N ILE A 20 3.36 -2.52 -8.49
CA ILE A 20 3.69 -1.63 -7.36
C ILE A 20 3.34 -0.16 -7.63
N GLU A 21 3.39 0.27 -8.90
CA GLU A 21 2.98 1.61 -9.35
C GLU A 21 1.48 1.90 -9.16
N ASN A 22 0.65 0.86 -9.04
CA ASN A 22 -0.81 0.96 -8.87
C ASN A 22 -1.24 0.68 -7.41
N VAL A 23 -0.29 0.74 -6.48
CA VAL A 23 -0.51 0.47 -5.07
C VAL A 23 0.05 1.63 -4.25
N SER A 24 -0.72 2.09 -3.28
CA SER A 24 -0.27 3.06 -2.29
C SER A 24 -0.03 2.41 -0.94
N LEU A 25 0.89 2.97 -0.16
CA LEU A 25 1.16 2.54 1.21
C LEU A 25 0.49 3.47 2.20
N LEU A 26 -0.39 2.91 3.04
CA LEU A 26 -1.00 3.59 4.17
C LEU A 26 -0.20 3.26 5.42
N GLU A 27 0.45 4.27 6.00
CA GLU A 27 1.34 4.15 7.15
C GLU A 27 0.69 4.78 8.38
N LYS A 28 0.87 4.20 9.57
CA LYS A 28 0.43 4.83 10.82
C LYS A 28 1.59 5.60 11.45
N GLU A 29 1.40 6.89 11.69
CA GLU A 29 2.47 7.78 12.19
C GLU A 29 3.15 7.26 13.48
N THR A 30 2.37 6.64 14.36
CA THR A 30 2.84 6.16 15.66
C THR A 30 3.30 4.71 15.66
N ASN A 31 3.13 3.97 14.56
CA ASN A 31 3.49 2.56 14.48
C ASN A 31 4.05 2.22 13.10
N ARG A 32 5.38 2.18 13.02
CA ARG A 32 6.12 1.85 11.79
C ARG A 32 5.94 0.40 11.34
N ASP A 33 5.48 -0.49 12.21
CA ASP A 33 5.14 -1.87 11.84
C ASP A 33 3.74 -1.96 11.22
N TYR A 34 2.98 -0.86 11.24
CA TYR A 34 1.65 -0.80 10.66
C TYR A 34 1.67 -0.07 9.32
N GLU A 35 1.92 -0.86 8.29
CA GLU A 35 1.84 -0.45 6.89
C GLU A 35 0.82 -1.32 6.16
N ARG A 36 -0.04 -0.69 5.36
CA ARG A 36 -1.03 -1.36 4.52
C ARG A 36 -0.84 -0.98 3.07
N ALA A 37 -0.56 -1.95 2.21
CA ALA A 37 -0.55 -1.77 0.77
C ALA A 37 -1.98 -1.87 0.23
N LEU A 38 -2.45 -0.85 -0.49
CA LEU A 38 -3.81 -0.78 -1.02
C LEU A 38 -3.79 -0.39 -2.50
N CYS A 39 -4.56 -1.12 -3.32
CA CYS A 39 -4.88 -0.67 -4.67
C CYS A 39 -5.79 0.57 -4.64
N ASP A 40 -5.84 1.30 -5.76
CA ASP A 40 -6.59 2.55 -5.88
C ASP A 40 -8.08 2.42 -5.49
N ASP A 41 -8.75 1.35 -5.90
CA ASP A 41 -10.16 1.13 -5.56
C ASP A 41 -10.36 0.95 -4.06
N CYS A 42 -9.49 0.15 -3.43
CA CYS A 42 -9.55 -0.10 -1.99
C CYS A 42 -9.19 1.15 -1.19
N LEU A 43 -8.20 1.92 -1.66
CA LEU A 43 -7.85 3.20 -1.07
C LEU A 43 -8.99 4.22 -1.21
N GLY A 44 -9.66 4.28 -2.36
CA GLY A 44 -10.81 5.15 -2.59
C GLY A 44 -11.98 4.84 -1.66
N ALA A 45 -12.21 3.55 -1.37
CA ALA A 45 -13.25 3.12 -0.43
C ALA A 45 -12.89 3.39 1.04
N VAL A 46 -11.62 3.26 1.43
CA VAL A 46 -11.17 3.42 2.82
C VAL A 46 -10.83 4.87 3.16
N GLY A 47 -10.29 5.63 2.21
CA GLY A 47 -9.68 6.93 2.43
C GLY A 47 -8.39 6.86 3.25
N VAL A 48 -7.96 8.01 3.77
CA VAL A 48 -6.81 8.14 4.67
C VAL A 48 -7.34 8.49 6.06
N PRO A 49 -7.39 7.53 7.01
CA PRO A 49 -7.92 7.81 8.35
C PRO A 49 -7.02 8.77 9.14
N LYS A 50 -7.57 9.42 10.18
CA LYS A 50 -6.79 10.33 11.04
C LYS A 50 -5.62 9.59 11.69
N GLY A 51 -4.43 10.20 11.66
CA GLY A 51 -3.19 9.62 12.19
C GLY A 51 -2.52 8.61 11.26
N TYR A 52 -2.98 8.55 10.00
CA TYR A 52 -2.32 7.83 8.92
C TYR A 52 -1.79 8.80 7.87
N THR A 53 -0.68 8.41 7.27
CA THR A 53 -0.09 9.08 6.11
C THR A 53 -0.18 8.16 4.90
N LEU A 54 -0.30 8.77 3.72
CA LEU A 54 -0.38 8.04 2.46
C LEU A 54 0.87 8.31 1.63
N ARG A 55 1.59 7.25 1.26
CA ARG A 55 2.68 7.29 0.29
C ARG A 55 2.20 6.69 -1.03
N ARG A 56 2.12 7.52 -2.07
CA ARG A 56 1.58 7.13 -3.39
C ARG A 56 2.63 6.52 -4.32
N ASP A 57 3.85 7.05 -4.30
CA ASP A 57 4.96 6.47 -5.07
C ASP A 57 5.83 5.62 -4.15
N ILE A 58 5.71 4.32 -4.33
CA ILE A 58 6.49 3.30 -3.63
C ILE A 58 7.29 2.42 -4.59
N THR A 59 7.44 2.84 -5.85
CA THR A 59 8.16 2.09 -6.87
C THR A 59 9.63 1.83 -6.49
N HIS A 60 10.24 2.76 -5.77
CA HIS A 60 11.60 2.62 -5.22
C HIS A 60 11.77 1.50 -4.18
N LEU A 61 10.66 0.90 -3.71
CA LEU A 61 10.69 -0.26 -2.83
C LEU A 61 10.77 -1.58 -3.62
N ALA A 62 10.50 -1.56 -4.93
CA ALA A 62 10.76 -2.70 -5.82
C ALA A 62 12.28 -2.96 -5.90
N GLY A 63 12.66 -4.24 -5.90
CA GLY A 63 14.04 -4.71 -5.84
C GLY A 63 14.46 -5.44 -7.11
#